data_AF-A0AAV1VE35-F1
#
_entry.id   AF-A0AAV1VE35-F1
#
_cell.length_a   1.000
_cell.length_b   1.000
_cell.length_c   1.000
_cell.angle_alpha   90.00
_cell.angle_beta   90.00
_cell.angle_gamma   90.00
#
_symmetry.space_group_name_H-M   'P 1'
#
loop_
_entity.id
_entity.type
_entity.pdbx_description
1 polymer ?
#
loop_
_entity_poly.entity_id
_entity_poly.type
_entity_poly.pdbx_seq_one_letter_code
_entity_poly.pdbx_strand_id
1 'polypeptide(L)'
;MGIHAVSVMLEALNRDAQHATVAKFIQNELDAEREKVALIHQQGSQQAELLREQGAQLFDLLRQQQAAAGESMHSRRLETLKIDISKYRGVEEDSLLRWFVELDDAIRARRIDDGDMQVAFAQSNLAGRAKTWALGLNCTTHMRLGRWKSSSRGSDKRLNRLELSSELELNS
;
A
#
# COMPACT_ATOMS: atom_id res chain seq x y z
N MET A 1 12.28 10.50 -68.31
CA MET A 1 12.06 11.72 -69.14
C MET A 1 11.92 12.99 -68.31
N GLY A 2 11.16 13.01 -67.18
CA GLY A 2 10.92 14.24 -66.41
C GLY A 2 12.13 14.85 -65.69
N ILE A 3 12.98 14.03 -65.03
CA ILE A 3 14.11 14.53 -64.22
C ILE A 3 15.15 15.28 -65.07
N HIS A 4 15.48 14.75 -66.25
CA HIS A 4 16.40 15.43 -67.17
C HIS A 4 15.83 16.74 -67.73
N ALA A 5 14.52 16.81 -67.98
CA ALA A 5 13.88 18.05 -68.43
C ALA A 5 13.92 19.13 -67.33
N VAL A 6 13.70 18.76 -66.07
CA VAL A 6 13.77 19.68 -64.92
C VAL A 6 15.20 20.16 -64.68
N SER A 7 16.20 19.28 -64.79
CA SER A 7 17.62 19.68 -64.72
C SER A 7 17.99 20.71 -65.79
N VAL A 8 17.63 20.45 -67.05
CA VAL A 8 17.94 21.37 -68.17
C VAL A 8 17.23 22.71 -68.01
N MET A 9 15.99 22.73 -67.52
CA MET A 9 15.25 23.97 -67.25
C MET A 9 15.83 24.78 -66.08
N LEU A 10 16.33 24.11 -65.04
CA LEU A 10 17.00 24.77 -63.92
C LEU A 10 18.35 25.35 -64.33
N GLU A 11 19.14 24.63 -65.13
CA GLU A 11 20.44 25.10 -65.64
C GLU A 11 20.33 26.31 -66.58
N ALA A 12 19.19 26.48 -67.26
CA ALA A 12 18.92 27.64 -68.11
C ALA A 12 18.61 28.94 -67.34
N LEU A 13 18.37 28.86 -66.02
CA LEU A 13 18.12 30.01 -65.14
C LEU A 13 19.42 30.55 -64.53
N ASN A 14 19.52 31.86 -64.31
CA ASN A 14 20.65 32.43 -63.55
C ASN A 14 20.68 31.90 -62.11
N ARG A 15 21.87 31.85 -61.50
CA ARG A 15 22.14 31.26 -60.18
C ARG A 15 21.15 31.73 -59.10
N ASP A 16 20.85 33.03 -59.06
CA ASP A 16 19.93 33.59 -58.06
C ASP A 16 18.50 33.07 -58.20
N ALA A 17 18.04 32.84 -59.43
CA ALA A 17 16.72 32.28 -59.70
C ALA A 17 16.65 30.77 -59.36
N GLN A 18 17.76 30.04 -59.52
CA GLN A 18 17.87 28.65 -59.07
C GLN A 18 17.79 28.57 -57.54
N HIS A 19 18.55 29.41 -56.83
CA HIS A 19 18.52 29.48 -55.36
C HIS A 19 17.14 29.83 -54.83
N ALA A 20 16.45 30.82 -55.44
CA ALA A 20 15.10 31.19 -55.05
C ALA A 20 14.09 30.05 -55.27
N THR A 21 14.24 29.27 -56.34
CA THR A 21 13.38 28.12 -56.65
C THR A 21 13.56 27.01 -55.63
N VAL A 22 14.80 26.67 -55.29
CA VAL A 22 15.13 25.65 -54.27
C VAL A 22 14.64 26.10 -52.88
N ALA A 23 14.83 27.37 -52.52
CA ALA A 23 14.38 27.90 -51.24
C ALA A 23 12.86 27.84 -51.09
N LYS A 24 12.10 28.20 -52.13
CA LYS A 24 10.62 28.09 -52.13
C LYS A 24 10.17 26.64 -51.99
N PHE A 25 10.82 25.71 -52.68
CA PHE A 25 10.49 24.28 -52.54
C PHE A 25 10.70 23.79 -51.11
N ILE A 26 11.85 24.10 -50.51
CA ILE A 26 12.16 23.74 -49.11
C ILE A 26 11.14 24.36 -48.16
N GLN A 27 10.78 25.63 -48.36
CA GLN A 27 9.82 26.32 -47.49
C GLN A 27 8.43 25.69 -47.59
N ASN A 28 7.96 25.39 -48.81
CA ASN A 28 6.66 24.76 -49.02
C ASN A 28 6.60 23.37 -48.39
N GLU A 29 7.65 22.55 -48.55
CA GLU A 29 7.73 21.24 -47.91
C GLU A 29 7.80 21.36 -46.39
N LEU A 30 8.57 22.32 -45.87
CA LEU A 30 8.66 22.56 -44.43
C LEU A 30 7.30 22.98 -43.84
N ASP A 31 6.56 23.83 -44.54
CA ASP A 31 5.25 24.29 -44.09
C ASP A 31 4.20 23.16 -44.17
N ALA A 32 4.26 22.31 -45.20
CA ALA A 32 3.44 21.11 -45.30
C ALA A 32 3.73 20.11 -44.17
N GLU A 33 5.00 19.91 -43.82
CA GLU A 33 5.38 19.05 -42.69
C GLU A 33 4.96 19.63 -41.34
N ARG A 34 5.07 20.96 -41.16
CA ARG A 34 4.57 21.64 -39.95
C ARG A 34 3.07 21.47 -39.79
N GLU A 35 2.30 21.55 -40.87
CA GLU A 35 0.86 21.33 -40.84
C GLU A 35 0.52 19.89 -40.43
N LYS A 36 1.23 18.90 -40.97
CA LYS A 36 1.06 17.49 -40.56
C LYS A 36 1.41 17.28 -39.09
N VAL A 37 2.51 17.85 -38.61
CA VAL A 37 2.92 17.75 -37.20
C VAL A 37 1.89 18.42 -36.29
N ALA A 38 1.34 19.58 -36.69
CA ALA A 38 0.28 20.25 -35.94
C ALA A 38 -0.97 19.37 -35.84
N LEU A 39 -1.36 18.69 -36.92
CA LEU A 39 -2.50 17.77 -36.92
C LEU A 39 -2.27 16.57 -35.99
N ILE A 40 -1.08 15.95 -36.06
CA ILE A 40 -0.71 14.82 -35.17
C ILE A 40 -0.76 15.26 -33.71
N HIS A 41 -0.19 16.43 -33.40
CA HIS A 41 -0.20 16.97 -32.04
C HIS A 41 -1.63 17.28 -31.57
N GLN A 42 -2.45 17.86 -32.43
CA GLN A 42 -3.86 18.14 -32.13
C GLN A 42 -4.61 16.83 -31.82
N GLN A 43 -4.47 15.81 -32.67
CA GLN A 43 -5.10 14.51 -32.45
C GLN A 43 -4.61 13.85 -31.15
N GLY A 44 -3.30 13.88 -30.88
CA GLY A 44 -2.73 13.38 -29.64
C GLY A 44 -3.26 14.11 -28.40
N SER A 45 -3.40 15.44 -28.47
CA SER A 45 -3.97 16.25 -27.39
C SER A 45 -5.44 15.91 -27.11
N GLN A 46 -6.25 15.72 -28.16
CA GLN A 46 -7.65 15.32 -28.02
C GLN A 46 -7.77 13.93 -27.38
N GLN A 47 -6.93 12.98 -27.79
CA GLN A 47 -6.93 11.63 -27.21
C GLN A 47 -6.47 11.65 -25.74
N ALA A 48 -5.45 12.46 -25.42
CA ALA A 48 -4.97 12.62 -24.05
C ALA A 48 -6.04 13.24 -23.14
N GLU A 49 -6.78 14.24 -23.62
CA GLU A 49 -7.85 14.85 -22.85
C GLU A 49 -9.00 13.87 -22.59
N LEU A 50 -9.41 13.09 -23.60
CA LEU A 50 -10.43 12.05 -23.41
C LEU A 50 -10.05 11.03 -22.32
N LEU A 51 -8.78 10.61 -22.30
CA LEU A 51 -8.27 9.71 -21.26
C LEU A 51 -8.22 10.37 -19.88
N ARG A 52 -7.86 11.66 -19.81
CA ARG A 52 -7.87 12.45 -18.57
C ARG A 52 -9.29 12.61 -18.02
N GLU A 53 -10.25 12.95 -18.87
CA GLU A 53 -11.67 13.08 -18.50
C GLU A 53 -12.22 11.75 -17.99
N GLN A 54 -11.96 10.65 -18.71
CA GLN A 54 -12.37 9.32 -18.26
C GLN A 54 -11.75 8.95 -16.90
N GLY A 55 -10.46 9.24 -16.70
CA GLY A 55 -9.77 9.04 -15.43
C GLY A 55 -10.36 9.86 -14.30
N ALA A 56 -10.69 11.14 -14.56
CA ALA A 56 -11.33 12.03 -13.59
C ALA A 56 -12.72 11.52 -13.20
N GLN A 57 -13.53 11.09 -14.17
CA GLN A 57 -14.86 10.52 -13.92
C GLN A 57 -14.80 9.27 -13.03
N LEU A 58 -13.86 8.35 -13.32
CA LEU A 58 -13.68 7.15 -12.50
C LEU A 58 -13.23 7.51 -11.08
N PHE A 59 -12.37 8.51 -10.94
CA PHE A 59 -11.90 8.98 -9.64
C PHE A 59 -13.01 9.63 -8.82
N ASP A 60 -13.85 10.45 -9.45
CA ASP A 60 -15.01 11.08 -8.80
C ASP A 60 -16.06 10.04 -8.40
N LEU A 61 -16.29 9.01 -9.22
CA LEU A 61 -17.16 7.89 -8.85
C LEU A 61 -16.62 7.14 -7.62
N LEU A 62 -15.31 6.87 -7.57
CA LEU A 62 -14.68 6.23 -6.43
C LEU A 62 -14.78 7.09 -5.16
N ARG A 63 -14.55 8.40 -5.28
CA ARG A 63 -14.70 9.36 -4.18
C ARG A 63 -16.15 9.40 -3.67
N GLN A 64 -17.14 9.42 -4.54
CA GLN A 64 -18.56 9.39 -4.15
C GLN A 64 -18.92 8.08 -3.44
N GLN A 65 -18.43 6.94 -3.93
CA GLN A 65 -18.59 5.67 -3.23
C GLN A 65 -17.95 5.69 -1.84
N GLN A 66 -16.77 6.31 -1.68
CA GLN A 66 -16.12 6.45 -0.38
C GLN A 66 -16.86 7.43 0.55
N ALA A 67 -17.47 8.50 0.03
CA ALA A 67 -18.28 9.43 0.80
C ALA A 67 -19.60 8.78 1.27
N ALA A 68 -20.30 8.08 0.38
CA ALA A 68 -21.47 7.28 0.73
C ALA A 68 -21.10 6.10 1.64
N ALA A 69 -19.92 5.50 1.45
CA ALA A 69 -19.38 4.52 2.37
C ALA A 69 -18.94 5.13 3.69
N GLY A 70 -18.59 6.42 3.79
CA GLY A 70 -18.26 7.10 5.04
C GLY A 70 -19.47 7.19 5.98
N GLU A 71 -20.67 7.37 5.41
CA GLU A 71 -21.94 7.25 6.13
C GLU A 71 -22.28 5.77 6.47
N SER A 72 -21.86 4.82 5.62
CA SER A 72 -22.01 3.36 5.84
C SER A 72 -20.87 2.69 6.63
N MET A 73 -19.76 3.38 6.93
CA MET A 73 -18.62 2.85 7.70
C MET A 73 -18.99 2.69 9.17
N HIS A 74 -20.04 3.38 9.62
CA HIS A 74 -20.67 3.13 10.91
C HIS A 74 -21.53 1.85 10.91
N SER A 75 -21.92 1.35 9.74
CA SER A 75 -22.69 0.10 9.57
C SER A 75 -21.80 -1.11 9.25
N ARG A 76 -20.59 -0.92 8.74
CA ARG A 76 -19.54 -1.96 8.71
C ARG A 76 -18.54 -1.83 9.87
N ARG A 77 -19.00 -1.29 11.00
CA ARG A 77 -18.46 -1.70 12.29
C ARG A 77 -18.74 -3.20 12.36
N LEU A 78 -17.79 -4.02 11.91
CA LEU A 78 -17.81 -5.46 12.15
C LEU A 78 -18.16 -5.58 13.62
N GLU A 79 -19.36 -6.06 13.91
CA GLU A 79 -19.83 -6.26 15.27
C GLU A 79 -18.97 -7.38 15.83
N THR A 80 -17.74 -7.03 16.24
CA THR A 80 -16.89 -7.90 17.02
C THR A 80 -17.64 -8.08 18.32
N LEU A 81 -18.13 -9.28 18.55
CA LEU A 81 -18.74 -9.65 19.81
C LEU A 81 -17.72 -9.36 20.91
N LYS A 82 -18.01 -8.34 21.72
CA LYS A 82 -17.18 -7.97 22.86
C LYS A 82 -17.49 -8.96 23.98
N ILE A 83 -16.88 -10.14 23.87
CA ILE A 83 -16.87 -11.12 24.96
C ILE A 83 -16.04 -10.55 26.08
N ASP A 84 -16.63 -10.46 27.27
CA ASP A 84 -15.93 -10.06 28.49
C ASP A 84 -15.16 -11.26 29.04
N ILE A 85 -13.92 -11.04 29.43
CA ILE A 85 -13.02 -12.08 29.96
C ILE A 85 -12.72 -11.72 31.40
N SER A 86 -12.81 -12.69 32.29
CA SER A 86 -12.38 -12.50 33.67
C SER A 86 -10.88 -12.19 33.68
N LYS A 87 -10.47 -11.12 34.38
CA LYS A 87 -9.04 -10.80 34.45
C LYS A 87 -8.29 -11.86 35.27
N TYR A 88 -7.19 -12.37 34.74
CA TYR A 88 -6.33 -13.30 35.47
C TYR A 88 -5.41 -12.52 36.41
N ARG A 89 -5.56 -12.73 37.72
CA ARG A 89 -4.78 -12.06 38.75
C ARG A 89 -3.54 -12.88 39.16
N GLY A 90 -3.58 -14.19 38.93
CA GLY A 90 -2.56 -15.13 39.36
C GLY A 90 -2.63 -15.35 40.87
N VAL A 91 -3.83 -15.63 41.39
CA VAL A 91 -4.10 -16.10 42.76
C VAL A 91 -4.54 -17.56 42.72
N GLU A 92 -4.47 -18.27 43.84
CA GLU A 92 -4.73 -19.73 43.89
C GLU A 92 -6.16 -20.09 43.45
N GLU A 93 -7.11 -19.17 43.63
CA GLU A 93 -8.49 -19.32 43.19
C GLU A 93 -8.68 -19.11 41.68
N ASP A 94 -7.70 -18.51 40.99
CA ASP A 94 -7.75 -18.29 39.54
C ASP A 94 -7.29 -19.55 38.79
N SER A 95 -8.19 -20.18 38.03
CA SER A 95 -7.81 -21.25 37.12
C SER A 95 -7.20 -20.70 35.83
N LEU A 96 -5.88 -20.86 35.67
CA LEU A 96 -5.16 -20.46 34.46
C LEU A 96 -5.70 -21.15 33.19
N LEU A 97 -5.99 -22.45 33.28
CA LEU A 97 -6.55 -23.24 32.17
C LEU A 97 -7.90 -22.70 31.72
N ARG A 98 -8.80 -22.41 32.68
CA ARG A 98 -10.09 -21.80 32.37
C ARG A 98 -9.91 -20.45 31.70
N TRP A 99 -8.99 -19.62 32.20
CA TRP A 99 -8.71 -18.32 31.62
C TRP A 99 -8.20 -18.39 30.18
N PHE A 100 -7.36 -19.37 29.84
CA PHE A 100 -6.91 -19.57 28.45
C PHE A 100 -8.05 -19.94 27.50
N VAL A 101 -8.99 -20.78 27.95
CA VAL A 101 -10.18 -21.13 27.15
C VAL A 101 -11.04 -19.89 26.88
N GLU A 102 -11.31 -19.09 27.92
CA GLU A 102 -12.08 -17.82 27.77
C GLU A 102 -11.35 -16.83 26.84
N LEU A 103 -10.02 -16.77 26.92
CA LEU A 103 -9.17 -15.93 26.08
C LEU A 103 -9.21 -16.36 24.60
N ASP A 104 -9.12 -17.66 24.32
CA ASP A 104 -9.17 -18.21 22.95
C ASP A 104 -10.54 -17.97 22.30
N ASP A 105 -11.62 -18.16 23.05
CA ASP A 105 -12.98 -17.88 22.59
C ASP A 105 -13.17 -16.40 22.25
N ALA A 106 -12.65 -15.51 23.10
CA ALA A 106 -12.70 -14.07 22.86
C ALA A 106 -11.83 -13.62 21.68
N ILE A 107 -10.64 -14.19 21.50
CA ILE A 107 -9.78 -13.94 20.33
C ILE A 107 -10.50 -14.36 19.05
N ARG A 108 -11.13 -15.53 19.06
CA ARG A 108 -11.89 -16.06 17.91
C ARG A 108 -13.12 -15.19 17.61
N ALA A 109 -13.88 -14.79 18.63
CA ALA A 109 -15.05 -13.94 18.48
C ALA A 109 -14.73 -12.52 18.00
N ARG A 110 -13.56 -12.00 18.40
CA ARG A 110 -13.04 -10.68 17.96
C ARG A 110 -12.25 -10.74 16.66
N ARG A 111 -12.02 -11.95 16.12
CA ARG A 111 -11.26 -12.20 14.88
C ARG A 111 -9.87 -11.55 14.89
N ILE A 112 -9.16 -11.72 16.00
CA ILE A 112 -7.79 -11.20 16.16
C ILE A 112 -6.83 -12.24 15.56
N ASP A 113 -6.41 -12.04 14.32
CA ASP A 113 -5.51 -12.97 13.60
C ASP A 113 -4.02 -12.62 13.77
N ASP A 114 -3.71 -11.37 14.10
CA ASP A 114 -2.34 -10.89 14.29
C ASP A 114 -1.78 -11.31 15.65
N GLY A 115 -0.59 -11.93 15.63
CA GLY A 115 0.05 -12.48 16.83
C GLY A 115 0.41 -11.42 17.87
N ASP A 116 0.84 -10.23 17.45
CA ASP A 116 1.18 -9.15 18.36
C ASP A 116 -0.08 -8.57 19.01
N MET A 117 -1.18 -8.48 18.26
CA MET A 117 -2.48 -8.10 18.80
C MET A 117 -3.05 -9.13 19.78
N GLN A 118 -2.87 -10.44 19.53
CA GLN A 118 -3.26 -11.49 20.47
C GLN A 118 -2.49 -11.36 21.80
N VAL A 119 -1.18 -11.11 21.74
CA VAL A 119 -0.33 -10.93 22.93
C VAL A 119 -0.73 -9.66 23.69
N ALA A 120 -0.89 -8.53 23.01
CA ALA A 120 -1.32 -7.29 23.63
C ALA A 120 -2.71 -7.43 24.29
N PHE A 121 -3.62 -8.16 23.63
CA PHE A 121 -4.93 -8.47 24.16
C PHE A 121 -4.84 -9.34 25.43
N ALA A 122 -4.07 -10.42 25.41
CA ALA A 122 -3.84 -11.27 26.58
C ALA A 122 -3.26 -10.47 27.75
N GLN A 123 -2.22 -9.66 27.50
CA GLN A 123 -1.59 -8.79 28.51
C GLN A 123 -2.58 -7.77 29.11
N SER A 124 -3.51 -7.24 28.31
CA SER A 124 -4.53 -6.31 28.79
C SER A 124 -5.53 -6.95 29.76
N ASN A 125 -5.70 -8.27 29.69
CA ASN A 125 -6.58 -9.06 30.55
C ASN A 125 -5.85 -9.64 31.77
N LEU A 126 -4.56 -9.35 31.96
CA LEU A 126 -3.86 -9.65 33.21
C LEU A 126 -4.14 -8.59 34.28
N ALA A 127 -4.14 -9.01 35.54
CA ALA A 127 -4.27 -8.16 36.71
C ALA A 127 -3.32 -8.64 37.84
N GLY A 128 -3.24 -7.87 38.92
CA GLY A 128 -2.51 -8.25 40.14
C GLY A 128 -1.10 -8.78 39.89
N ARG A 129 -0.79 -9.94 40.47
CA ARG A 129 0.54 -10.56 40.41
C ARG A 129 0.92 -10.93 38.98
N ALA A 130 -0.02 -11.47 38.21
CA ALA A 130 0.21 -11.84 36.81
C ALA A 130 0.60 -10.63 35.95
N LYS A 131 -0.07 -9.47 36.14
CA LYS A 131 0.28 -8.24 35.42
C LYS A 131 1.65 -7.70 35.81
N THR A 132 1.96 -7.68 37.11
CA THR A 132 3.28 -7.24 37.61
C THR A 132 4.40 -8.14 37.09
N TRP A 133 4.18 -9.45 37.05
CA TRP A 133 5.12 -10.42 36.48
C TRP A 133 5.33 -10.20 34.98
N ALA A 134 4.26 -10.06 34.19
CA ALA A 134 4.35 -9.82 32.75
C ALA A 134 5.10 -8.52 32.43
N LEU A 135 4.91 -7.46 33.21
CA LEU A 135 5.68 -6.22 33.09
C LEU A 135 7.15 -6.42 33.48
N GLY A 136 7.42 -7.19 34.54
CA GLY A 136 8.78 -7.57 34.95
C GLY A 136 9.52 -8.39 33.89
N LEU A 137 8.83 -9.33 33.23
CA LEU A 137 9.34 -10.05 32.06
C LEU A 137 9.58 -9.11 30.89
N ASN A 138 8.65 -8.20 30.55
CA ASN A 138 8.88 -7.26 29.46
C ASN A 138 10.10 -6.36 29.71
N CYS A 139 10.32 -5.92 30.96
CA CYS A 139 11.53 -5.19 31.36
C CYS A 139 12.80 -6.07 31.26
N THR A 140 12.71 -7.33 31.67
CA THR A 140 13.84 -8.28 31.64
C THR A 140 14.16 -8.76 30.21
N THR A 141 13.13 -8.91 29.37
CA THR A 141 13.21 -9.27 27.95
C THR A 141 13.75 -8.08 27.16
N HIS A 142 13.37 -6.84 27.47
CA HIS A 142 14.01 -5.65 26.90
C HIS A 142 15.50 -5.55 27.33
N MET A 143 15.82 -5.90 28.58
CA MET A 143 17.22 -6.01 29.04
C MET A 143 17.99 -7.18 28.40
N ARG A 144 17.35 -8.32 28.10
CA ARG A 144 17.95 -9.45 27.36
C ARG A 144 18.10 -9.16 25.87
N LEU A 145 17.13 -8.50 25.23
CA LEU A 145 17.17 -8.11 23.82
C LEU A 145 18.25 -7.06 23.54
N GLY A 146 18.58 -6.22 24.52
CA GLY A 146 19.77 -5.35 24.48
C GLY A 146 21.09 -6.12 24.38
N ARG A 147 21.14 -7.37 24.87
CA ARG A 147 22.30 -8.28 24.76
C ARG A 147 22.22 -9.22 23.54
N TRP A 148 21.02 -9.48 23.02
CA TRP A 148 20.77 -10.43 21.94
C TRP A 148 20.83 -9.84 20.53
N LYS A 149 20.66 -8.51 20.37
CA LYS A 149 20.79 -7.82 19.07
C LYS A 149 22.18 -7.96 18.41
N SER A 150 23.16 -8.49 19.14
CA SER A 150 24.49 -8.84 18.64
C SER A 150 24.56 -10.20 17.95
N SER A 151 23.54 -11.08 18.03
CA SER A 151 23.75 -12.50 17.71
C SER A 151 22.67 -13.27 16.92
N SER A 152 21.54 -12.70 16.49
CA SER A 152 20.58 -13.51 15.71
C SER A 152 19.91 -12.78 14.56
N ARG A 153 20.56 -12.88 13.39
CA ARG A 153 19.89 -12.93 12.09
C ARG A 153 19.37 -14.35 11.91
N GLY A 154 18.07 -14.55 12.03
CA GLY A 154 17.41 -15.76 11.54
C GLY A 154 16.53 -16.46 12.57
N SER A 155 15.24 -16.53 12.23
CA SER A 155 14.27 -17.58 12.62
C SER A 155 13.84 -17.63 14.09
N ASP A 156 12.56 -17.28 14.36
CA ASP A 156 11.52 -18.24 14.77
C ASP A 156 10.29 -17.53 15.36
N LYS A 157 9.13 -17.66 14.71
CA LYS A 157 7.85 -17.06 15.14
C LYS A 157 6.94 -18.03 15.90
N ARG A 158 7.38 -19.27 16.16
CA ARG A 158 6.57 -20.34 16.77
C ARG A 158 6.81 -20.54 18.27
N LEU A 159 7.82 -19.87 18.86
CA LEU A 159 8.23 -20.09 20.26
C LEU A 159 7.32 -19.41 21.30
N ASN A 160 6.69 -18.28 20.98
CA ASN A 160 6.06 -17.42 22.01
C ASN A 160 4.85 -18.03 22.76
N ARG A 161 4.08 -18.95 22.15
CA ARG A 161 2.85 -19.49 22.76
C ARG A 161 3.13 -20.57 23.81
N LEU A 162 4.11 -21.44 23.54
CA LEU A 162 4.46 -22.53 24.44
C LEU A 162 5.28 -22.03 25.63
N GLU A 163 6.15 -21.04 25.41
CA GLU A 163 6.98 -20.44 26.47
C GLU A 163 6.13 -19.73 27.53
N LEU A 164 5.09 -18.99 27.12
CA LEU A 164 4.15 -18.35 28.04
C LEU A 164 3.35 -19.35 28.88
N SER A 165 3.01 -20.52 28.34
CA SER A 165 2.25 -21.53 29.08
C SER A 165 3.13 -22.27 30.09
N SER A 166 4.34 -22.66 29.68
CA SER A 166 5.29 -23.36 30.56
C SER A 166 5.82 -22.48 31.70
N GLU A 167 6.03 -21.19 31.49
CA GLU A 167 6.55 -20.30 32.53
C GLU A 167 5.49 -19.85 33.56
N LEU A 168 4.22 -19.83 33.17
CA LEU A 168 3.10 -19.54 34.07
C LEU A 168 2.76 -20.74 34.97
N GLU A 169 2.90 -21.98 34.47
CA GLU A 169 2.68 -23.19 35.27
C GLU A 169 3.80 -23.45 36.30
N LEU A 170 5.03 -23.02 36.02
CA LEU A 170 6.18 -23.22 36.92
C LEU A 170 6.23 -22.24 38.11
N ASN A 171 5.47 -21.14 38.06
CA ASN A 171 5.53 -20.06 39.06
C ASN A 171 4.16 -19.70 39.68
N SER A 172 3.14 -20.54 39.45
CA SER A 172 1.89 -20.54 40.20
C SER A 172 2.03 -21.35 41.49
#